data_AF-A0A355RC31-F1
#
_entry.id   AF-A0A355RC31-F1
#
_cell.length_a   1.000
_cell.length_b   1.000
_cell.length_c   1.000
_cell.angle_alpha   90.00
_cell.angle_beta   90.00
_cell.angle_gamma   90.00
#
_symmetry.space_group_name_H-M   'P 1'
#
loop_
_entity.id
_entity.type
_entity.pdbx_description
1 polymer ?
#
loop_
_entity_poly.entity_id
_entity_poly.type
_entity_poly.pdbx_seq_one_letter_code
_entity_poly.pdbx_strand_id
1 'polypeptide(L)'
;MLRNLTITAVIALTFAASAAFAAVSGEQHIEDYAFSFEGPFGKFDQNQLQRGLKVYTEVCSACHGLRYVPIRTLADEGGPHFTADQV
;
A
#
# COMPACT_ATOMS: atom_id res chain seq x y z
N MET A 1 39.93 -2.55 33.49
CA MET A 1 39.56 -2.91 32.10
C MET A 1 38.08 -3.24 31.98
N LEU A 2 37.51 -4.05 32.90
CA LEU A 2 36.08 -4.41 32.89
C LEU A 2 35.13 -3.20 32.95
N ARG A 3 35.44 -2.18 33.77
CA ARG A 3 34.62 -0.95 33.89
C ARG A 3 34.49 -0.15 32.59
N ASN A 4 35.51 -0.16 31.73
CA ASN A 4 35.46 0.57 30.46
C ASN A 4 34.66 -0.22 29.43
N LEU A 5 34.76 -1.55 29.44
CA LEU A 5 33.96 -2.43 28.58
C LEU A 5 32.46 -2.34 28.91
N THR A 6 32.10 -2.26 30.19
CA THR A 6 30.70 -2.09 30.60
C THR A 6 30.12 -0.75 30.14
N ILE A 7 30.90 0.33 30.20
CA ILE A 7 30.45 1.65 29.75
C ILE A 7 30.23 1.67 28.23
N THR A 8 31.17 1.14 27.46
CA THR A 8 31.04 1.09 25.99
C THR A 8 29.87 0.21 25.56
N ALA A 9 29.64 -0.93 26.22
CA ALA A 9 28.52 -1.81 25.92
C ALA A 9 27.16 -1.14 26.19
N VAL A 10 27.04 -0.40 27.29
CA VAL A 10 25.81 0.35 27.61
C VAL A 10 25.56 1.45 26.57
N ILE A 11 26.59 2.21 26.20
CA ILE A 11 26.46 3.28 25.18
C ILE A 11 26.03 2.70 23.83
N ALA A 12 26.68 1.62 23.38
CA ALA A 12 26.33 0.96 22.13
C ALA A 12 24.89 0.43 22.12
N LEU A 13 24.44 -0.13 23.25
CA LEU A 13 23.08 -0.63 23.40
C LEU A 13 22.05 0.50 23.39
N THR A 14 22.33 1.62 24.07
CA THR A 14 21.44 2.80 24.03
C THR A 14 21.36 3.42 22.64
N PHE A 15 22.45 3.44 21.88
CA PHE A 15 22.45 3.97 20.51
C PHE A 15 21.71 3.06 19.54
N ALA A 16 21.87 1.73 19.66
CA ALA A 16 21.11 0.75 18.88
C ALA A 16 19.61 0.81 19.19
N ALA A 17 19.24 1.00 20.46
CA ALA A 17 17.84 1.14 20.86
C ALA A 17 17.19 2.40 20.25
N SER A 18 17.91 3.53 20.18
CA SER A 18 17.37 4.77 19.61
C SER A 18 17.01 4.67 18.11
N ALA A 19 17.68 3.80 17.34
CA ALA A 19 17.33 3.55 15.94
C ALA A 19 16.00 2.78 15.78
N ALA A 20 15.61 1.98 16.77
CA ALA A 20 14.37 1.20 16.74
C ALA A 20 13.11 2.03 17.03
N PHE A 21 13.24 3.15 17.77
CA PHE A 21 12.11 4.03 18.10
C PHE A 21 11.77 5.06 17.01
N ALA A 22 12.62 5.22 15.98
CA ALA A 22 12.35 6.15 14.87
C ALA A 22 11.16 5.72 13.99
N ALA A 23 10.68 4.48 14.12
CA ALA A 23 9.47 3.99 13.45
C ALA A 23 8.18 4.21 14.26
N VAL A 24 8.25 4.70 15.50
CA VAL A 24 7.09 4.91 16.40
C VAL A 24 6.62 6.36 16.31
N SER A 25 6.28 6.82 15.10
CA SER A 25 5.51 8.04 14.91
C SER A 25 4.30 7.72 14.04
N GLY A 26 3.24 7.17 14.66
CA GLY A 26 1.93 7.01 14.03
C GLY A 26 1.41 5.57 13.92
N GLU A 27 1.44 4.78 14.99
CA GLU A 27 0.71 3.51 15.01
C GLU A 27 -0.80 3.81 15.04
N GLN A 28 -1.39 3.92 13.85
CA GLN A 28 -2.83 3.96 13.65
C GLN A 28 -3.30 2.55 13.36
N HIS A 29 -4.36 2.11 14.06
CA HIS A 29 -5.04 0.88 13.70
C HIS A 29 -5.61 1.01 12.28
N ILE A 30 -5.21 0.10 11.40
CA ILE A 30 -5.78 -0.05 10.06
C ILE A 30 -6.54 -1.37 10.08
N GLU A 31 -7.83 -1.31 9.73
CA GLU A 31 -8.63 -2.52 9.61
C GLU A 31 -8.10 -3.39 8.47
N ASP A 32 -7.83 -4.65 8.78
CA ASP A 32 -7.34 -5.63 7.84
C ASP A 32 -8.52 -6.30 7.11
N TYR A 33 -8.69 -5.97 5.84
CA TYR A 33 -9.71 -6.56 4.98
C TYR A 33 -9.09 -7.60 4.06
N ALA A 34 -9.67 -8.79 4.03
CA ALA A 34 -9.23 -9.84 3.12
C ALA A 34 -9.60 -9.53 1.66
N PHE A 35 -8.70 -8.91 0.91
CA PHE A 35 -8.91 -8.60 -0.51
C PHE A 35 -8.63 -9.80 -1.41
N SER A 36 -9.31 -9.89 -2.55
CA SER A 36 -9.18 -11.04 -3.46
C SER A 36 -7.78 -11.21 -4.07
N PHE A 37 -7.01 -10.12 -4.14
CA PHE A 37 -5.68 -10.07 -4.74
C PHE A 37 -4.55 -10.40 -3.76
N GLU A 38 -4.86 -10.73 -2.51
CA GLU A 38 -3.87 -11.05 -1.50
C GLU A 38 -3.32 -12.48 -1.63
N GLY A 39 -2.12 -12.69 -1.09
CA GLY A 39 -1.41 -13.96 -1.15
C GLY A 39 -0.76 -14.27 -2.51
N PRO A 40 0.08 -15.30 -2.59
CA PRO A 40 0.87 -15.61 -3.78
C PRO A 40 0.03 -16.03 -5.00
N PHE A 41 -1.24 -16.37 -4.78
CA PHE A 41 -2.17 -16.81 -5.83
C PHE A 41 -3.39 -15.89 -5.97
N GLY A 42 -3.41 -14.75 -5.25
CA GLY A 42 -4.49 -13.78 -5.32
C GLY A 42 -4.66 -13.21 -6.72
N LYS A 43 -5.91 -12.84 -7.06
CA LYS A 43 -6.27 -12.22 -8.33
C LYS A 43 -7.25 -11.09 -8.10
N PHE A 44 -7.25 -10.11 -8.99
CA PHE A 44 -8.29 -9.10 -8.98
C PHE A 44 -9.66 -9.71 -9.30
N ASP A 45 -10.68 -9.36 -8.52
CA ASP A 45 -12.06 -9.53 -8.92
C ASP A 45 -12.41 -8.45 -9.96
N GLN A 46 -12.56 -8.85 -11.22
CA GLN A 46 -12.90 -7.96 -12.32
C GLN A 46 -14.15 -7.11 -12.04
N ASN A 47 -15.19 -7.71 -11.45
CA ASN A 47 -16.42 -6.98 -11.13
C ASN A 47 -16.19 -5.97 -10.00
N GLN A 48 -15.33 -6.30 -9.02
CA GLN A 48 -14.91 -5.34 -8.00
C GLN A 48 -14.18 -4.15 -8.62
N LEU A 49 -13.26 -4.39 -9.57
CA LEU A 49 -12.56 -3.32 -10.26
C LEU A 49 -13.50 -2.42 -11.07
N GLN A 50 -14.50 -2.99 -11.76
CA GLN A 50 -15.50 -2.21 -12.50
C GLN A 50 -16.36 -1.35 -11.57
N ARG A 51 -16.79 -1.90 -10.42
CA ARG A 51 -17.50 -1.11 -9.39
C ARG A 51 -16.60 -0.02 -8.80
N GLY A 52 -15.34 -0.33 -8.54
CA GLY A 52 -14.34 0.62 -8.06
C GLY A 52 -14.09 1.76 -9.04
N LEU A 53 -14.02 1.47 -10.36
CA LEU A 53 -13.94 2.48 -11.40
C LEU A 53 -15.17 3.37 -11.40
N LYS A 54 -16.38 2.81 -11.26
CA LYS A 54 -17.61 3.61 -11.14
C LYS A 54 -17.53 4.60 -9.98
N VAL A 55 -17.08 4.15 -8.80
CA VAL A 55 -16.86 5.02 -7.64
C VAL A 55 -15.83 6.11 -7.93
N TYR A 56 -14.69 5.76 -8.52
CA TYR A 56 -13.67 6.74 -8.90
C TYR A 56 -14.25 7.80 -9.86
N THR A 57 -14.95 7.36 -10.90
CA THR A 57 -15.51 8.24 -11.93
C THR A 57 -16.61 9.14 -11.38
N GLU A 58 -17.52 8.63 -10.55
CA GLU A 58 -18.69 9.37 -10.05
C GLU A 58 -18.42 10.19 -8.78
N VAL A 59 -17.31 9.92 -8.06
CA VAL A 59 -17.00 10.58 -6.77
C VAL A 59 -15.60 11.17 -6.76
N CYS A 60 -14.57 10.33 -6.90
CA CYS A 60 -13.19 10.75 -6.65
C CYS A 60 -12.65 11.70 -7.72
N SER A 61 -13.09 11.54 -8.97
CA SER A 61 -12.65 12.31 -10.13
C SER A 61 -12.98 13.80 -10.03
N ALA A 62 -13.90 14.19 -9.14
CA ALA A 62 -14.21 15.58 -8.86
C ALA A 62 -13.01 16.35 -8.29
N CYS A 63 -12.09 15.67 -7.60
CA CYS A 63 -10.91 16.28 -6.96
C CYS A 63 -9.58 15.64 -7.36
N HIS A 64 -9.55 14.34 -7.66
CA HIS A 64 -8.34 13.58 -7.91
C HIS A 64 -8.21 13.15 -9.37
N GLY A 65 -6.98 13.18 -9.88
CA GLY A 65 -6.64 12.67 -11.20
C GLY A 65 -5.68 11.48 -11.14
N LEU A 66 -5.71 10.65 -12.18
CA LEU A 66 -4.82 9.50 -12.38
C LEU A 66 -3.91 9.71 -13.58
N ARG A 67 -3.03 10.73 -13.53
CA ARG A 67 -2.21 11.17 -14.68
C ARG A 67 -1.29 10.11 -15.29
N TYR A 68 -0.99 9.05 -14.54
CA TYR A 68 -0.10 7.96 -14.97
C TYR A 68 -0.86 6.68 -15.36
N VAL A 69 -2.19 6.73 -15.39
CA VAL A 69 -3.04 5.60 -15.78
C VAL A 69 -3.64 5.92 -17.16
N PRO A 70 -3.12 5.34 -18.25
CA PRO A 70 -3.71 5.55 -19.57
C PRO A 70 -5.10 4.92 -19.62
N ILE A 71 -6.13 5.67 -20.02
CA ILE A 71 -7.53 5.18 -20.04
C ILE A 71 -7.68 3.87 -20.83
N ARG A 72 -6.90 3.68 -21.90
CA ARG A 72 -6.88 2.44 -22.68
C ARG A 72 -6.60 1.16 -21.87
N THR A 73 -5.94 1.25 -20.71
CA THR A 73 -5.64 0.08 -19.88
C THR A 73 -6.89 -0.51 -19.20
N LEU A 74 -8.04 0.17 -19.29
CA LEU A 74 -9.33 -0.38 -18.86
C LEU A 74 -9.76 -1.62 -19.67
N ALA A 75 -9.23 -1.78 -20.89
CA ALA A 75 -9.45 -2.94 -21.74
C ALA A 75 -8.34 -4.01 -21.65
N ASP A 76 -7.23 -3.73 -20.96
CA ASP A 76 -6.14 -4.69 -20.83
C ASP A 76 -6.56 -5.89 -19.95
N GLU A 77 -5.97 -7.05 -20.20
CA GLU A 77 -6.19 -8.26 -19.40
C GLU A 77 -5.72 -8.06 -17.94
N GLY A 78 -6.36 -8.77 -17.01
CA GLY A 78 -6.01 -8.72 -15.58
C GLY A 78 -6.52 -7.48 -14.83
N GLY A 79 -7.25 -6.58 -15.52
CA GLY A 79 -7.91 -5.42 -14.95
C GLY A 79 -9.44 -5.48 -15.04
N PRO A 80 -10.13 -4.33 -15.20
CA PRO A 80 -11.59 -4.27 -15.42
C PRO A 80 -12.05 -4.97 -16.71
N HIS A 81 -11.15 -5.07 -17.69
CA HIS A 81 -11.32 -5.81 -18.95
C HIS A 81 -12.63 -5.47 -19.67
N PHE A 82 -12.84 -4.16 -19.88
CA PHE A 82 -13.92 -3.61 -20.71
C PHE A 82 -13.68 -3.88 -22.19
N THR A 83 -14.74 -3.87 -23.00
CA THR A 83 -14.59 -3.86 -24.46
C THR A 83 -14.03 -2.51 -24.92
N ALA A 84 -13.39 -2.47 -26.09
CA ALA A 84 -12.86 -1.21 -26.65
C ALA A 84 -13.94 -0.13 -26.81
N ASP A 85 -15.18 -0.51 -27.11
CA ASP A 85 -16.31 0.43 -27.26
C ASP A 85 -16.81 1.00 -25.91
N GLN A 86 -16.45 0.37 -24.79
CA GLN A 86 -16.81 0.81 -23.44
C GLN A 86 -15.76 1.73 -22.81
N VAL A 87 -14.55 1.80 -23.38
CA VAL A 87 -13.42 2.60 -22.88
C VAL A 87 -13.40 3.98 -23.51
#